data_AF-A0A8T4M903-F1
#
_entry.id   AF-A0A8T4M903-F1
#
_cell.length_a   1.000
_cell.length_b   1.000
_cell.length_c   1.000
_cell.angle_alpha   90.00
_cell.angle_beta   90.00
_cell.angle_gamma   90.00
#
_symmetry.space_group_name_H-M   'P 1'
#
loop_
_entity.id
_entity.type
_entity.pdbx_description
1 polymer ?
#
loop_
_entity_poly.entity_id
_entity_poly.type
_entity_poly.pdbx_seq_one_letter_code
_entity_poly.pdbx_strand_id
1 'polypeptide(L)'
;MIDKIESFTNNTSYEDFSKDVNLIDATIMRLQVIGENMSNIPYSLRKQHKSIRWKTFLNMRNFFSHKYSAINHELLWQIVKNRIPVLKEEITKIMQTI
;
A
#
# COMPACT_ATOMS: atom_id res chain seq x y z
N MET A 1 -2.93 -3.94 8.98
CA MET A 1 -3.60 -3.53 7.71
C MET A 1 -2.77 -3.97 6.50
N ILE A 2 -1.48 -3.60 6.51
CA ILE A 2 -0.45 -4.21 5.65
C ILE A 2 -0.30 -5.71 5.92
N ASP A 3 -0.43 -6.15 7.17
CA ASP A 3 -0.31 -7.58 7.53
C ASP A 3 -1.34 -8.46 6.81
N LYS A 4 -2.50 -7.89 6.45
CA LYS A 4 -3.46 -8.60 5.60
C LYS A 4 -2.88 -8.80 4.21
N ILE A 5 -2.29 -7.77 3.60
CA ILE A 5 -1.62 -7.87 2.29
C ILE A 5 -0.54 -8.93 2.29
N GLU A 6 0.29 -8.95 3.32
CA GLU A 6 1.35 -9.94 3.47
C GLU A 6 0.76 -11.35 3.66
N SER A 7 -0.30 -11.51 4.48
CA SER A 7 -0.90 -12.81 4.76
C SER A 7 -1.38 -13.56 3.51
N PHE A 8 -1.87 -12.82 2.49
CA PHE A 8 -2.37 -13.41 1.26
C PHE A 8 -1.39 -13.37 0.09
N THR A 9 -0.22 -12.73 0.22
CA THR A 9 0.77 -12.65 -0.87
C THR A 9 2.12 -13.28 -0.55
N ASN A 10 2.47 -13.53 0.72
CA ASN A 10 3.78 -14.06 1.08
C ASN A 10 4.03 -15.47 0.53
N ASN A 11 3.00 -16.32 0.53
CA ASN A 11 3.08 -17.70 0.06
C ASN A 11 2.44 -17.91 -1.31
N THR A 12 2.21 -16.81 -2.05
CA THR A 12 1.55 -16.82 -3.35
C THR A 12 2.59 -16.56 -4.43
N SER A 13 2.56 -17.33 -5.52
CA SER A 13 3.38 -17.05 -6.71
C SER A 13 2.78 -15.89 -7.50
N TYR A 14 3.55 -15.30 -8.43
CA TYR A 14 2.96 -14.32 -9.35
C TYR A 14 1.89 -14.98 -10.23
N GLU A 15 2.14 -16.21 -10.67
CA GLU A 15 1.24 -16.98 -11.52
C GLU A 15 -0.13 -17.19 -10.85
N ASP A 16 -0.14 -17.57 -9.57
CA ASP A 16 -1.37 -17.75 -8.80
C ASP A 16 -2.06 -16.41 -8.54
N PHE A 17 -1.29 -15.38 -8.16
CA PHE A 17 -1.80 -14.03 -7.93
C PHE A 17 -2.48 -13.45 -9.18
N SER A 18 -1.85 -13.62 -10.35
CA SER A 18 -2.32 -13.05 -11.61
C SER A 18 -3.63 -13.67 -12.13
N LYS A 19 -4.01 -14.85 -11.60
CA LYS A 19 -5.22 -15.59 -11.98
C LYS A 19 -6.37 -15.43 -10.98
N ASP A 20 -6.07 -14.95 -9.77
CA ASP A 20 -7.08 -14.76 -8.73
C ASP A 20 -7.57 -13.31 -8.68
N VAL A 21 -8.67 -13.06 -9.38
CA VAL A 21 -9.32 -11.73 -9.44
C VAL A 21 -9.75 -11.25 -8.05
N ASN A 22 -10.22 -12.15 -7.18
CA ASN A 22 -10.65 -11.78 -5.84
C ASN A 22 -9.45 -11.33 -4.99
N LEU A 23 -8.32 -12.01 -5.13
CA LEU A 23 -7.07 -11.64 -4.46
C LEU A 23 -6.55 -10.28 -4.95
N ILE A 24 -6.62 -10.04 -6.26
CA ILE A 24 -6.25 -8.75 -6.87
C ILE A 24 -7.13 -7.62 -6.32
N ASP A 25 -8.46 -7.79 -6.35
CA ASP A 25 -9.41 -6.78 -5.87
C ASP A 25 -9.25 -6.52 -4.37
N ALA A 26 -9.08 -7.59 -3.58
CA ALA A 26 -8.79 -7.48 -2.16
C ALA A 26 -7.47 -6.71 -1.91
N THR A 27 -6.44 -6.96 -2.72
CA THR A 27 -5.16 -6.24 -2.65
C THR A 27 -5.34 -4.76 -2.94
N ILE A 28 -6.02 -4.41 -4.03
CA ILE A 28 -6.28 -3.01 -4.43
C ILE A 28 -7.05 -2.27 -3.33
N MET A 29 -8.12 -2.88 -2.82
CA MET A 29 -8.93 -2.29 -1.73
C MET A 29 -8.06 -2.02 -0.49
N ARG A 30 -7.19 -2.95 -0.10
CA ARG A 30 -6.30 -2.74 1.05
C ARG A 30 -5.30 -1.61 0.80
N LEU A 31 -4.77 -1.49 -0.41
CA LEU A 31 -3.86 -0.41 -0.80
C LEU A 31 -4.55 0.97 -0.75
N GLN A 32 -5.80 1.05 -1.22
CA GLN A 32 -6.61 2.27 -1.12
C GLN A 32 -6.82 2.69 0.34
N VAL A 33 -7.21 1.75 1.21
CA VAL A 33 -7.43 2.02 2.63
C VAL A 33 -6.15 2.50 3.32
N ILE A 34 -4.99 1.90 3.01
CA ILE A 34 -3.70 2.37 3.53
C ILE A 34 -3.43 3.82 3.07
N GLY A 35 -3.61 4.10 1.79
CA GLY A 35 -3.39 5.45 1.23
C GLY A 35 -4.32 6.50 1.85
N GLU A 36 -5.57 6.15 2.12
CA GLU A 36 -6.54 7.03 2.77
C GLU A 36 -6.16 7.33 4.22
N ASN A 37 -5.87 6.31 5.02
CA ASN A 37 -5.44 6.49 6.42
C ASN A 37 -4.19 7.37 6.53
N MET A 38 -3.22 7.17 5.62
CA MET A 38 -1.99 7.96 5.60
C MET A 38 -2.21 9.40 5.15
N SER A 39 -3.19 9.65 4.29
CA SER A 39 -3.58 11.01 3.87
C SER A 39 -4.24 11.80 5.00
N ASN A 40 -4.90 11.09 5.92
CA ASN A 40 -5.60 11.67 7.08
C ASN A 40 -4.69 11.99 8.27
N ILE A 41 -3.40 11.66 8.22
CA ILE A 41 -2.46 12.02 9.28
C ILE A 41 -2.33 13.56 9.38
N PRO A 42 -2.47 14.16 10.57
CA PRO A 42 -2.33 15.61 10.79
C PRO A 42 -1.01 16.19 10.28
N TYR A 43 -1.06 17.41 9.76
CA TYR A 43 0.14 18.09 9.25
C TYR A 43 1.22 18.33 10.32
N SER A 44 0.81 18.54 11.59
CA SER A 44 1.72 18.66 12.74
C SER A 44 2.61 17.41 12.90
N LEU A 45 2.03 16.23 12.83
CA LEU A 45 2.76 14.95 12.87
C LEU A 45 3.61 14.76 11.61
N ARG A 46 3.09 15.10 10.42
CA ARG A 46 3.89 15.03 9.19
C ARG A 46 5.16 15.89 9.24
N LYS A 47 5.10 17.06 9.88
CA LYS A 47 6.26 17.95 10.10
C LYS A 47 7.33 17.34 11.01
N GLN A 48 6.94 16.48 11.95
CA GLN A 48 7.86 15.79 12.87
C GLN A 48 8.58 14.62 12.17
N HIS A 49 7.96 14.02 11.15
CA HIS A 49 8.51 12.89 10.41
C HIS A 49 8.86 13.26 8.96
N LYS A 50 9.85 14.14 8.77
CA LYS A 50 10.29 14.59 7.43
C LYS A 50 10.99 13.52 6.59
N SER A 51 11.49 12.46 7.22
CA SER A 51 12.12 11.32 6.54
C SER A 51 11.11 10.49 5.74
N ILE A 52 9.83 10.59 6.07
CA ILE A 52 8.75 9.86 5.42
C ILE A 52 8.29 10.62 4.18
N ARG A 53 8.18 9.91 3.05
CA ARG A 53 7.72 10.51 1.80
C ARG A 53 6.19 10.58 1.76
N TRP A 54 5.61 11.51 2.53
CA TRP A 54 4.16 11.70 2.65
C TRP A 54 3.40 11.80 1.31
N LYS A 55 4.02 12.44 0.31
CA LYS A 55 3.44 12.55 -1.04
C LYS A 55 3.27 11.20 -1.72
N THR A 56 4.08 10.19 -1.40
CA THR A 56 3.98 8.84 -1.94
C THR A 56 2.64 8.20 -1.58
N PHE A 57 2.14 8.39 -0.36
CA PHE A 57 0.86 7.83 0.08
C PHE A 57 -0.34 8.45 -0.64
N LEU A 58 -0.32 9.79 -0.81
CA LEU A 58 -1.33 10.51 -1.60
C LEU A 58 -1.33 10.05 -3.06
N ASN A 59 -0.15 9.93 -3.66
CA ASN A 59 0.01 9.45 -5.03
C ASN A 59 -0.49 8.01 -5.19
N MET A 60 -0.18 7.15 -4.20
CA MET A 60 -0.63 5.76 -4.17
C MET A 60 -2.15 5.66 -4.11
N ARG A 61 -2.80 6.41 -3.21
CA ARG A 61 -4.26 6.46 -3.11
C ARG A 61 -4.89 6.90 -4.43
N ASN A 62 -4.41 8.01 -5.00
CA ASN A 62 -4.96 8.54 -6.25
C ASN A 62 -4.73 7.57 -7.42
N PHE A 63 -3.59 6.88 -7.45
CA PHE A 63 -3.29 5.86 -8.45
C PHE A 63 -4.29 4.70 -8.38
N PHE A 64 -4.49 4.11 -7.21
CA PHE A 64 -5.43 2.99 -7.04
C PHE A 64 -6.90 3.41 -7.11
N SER A 65 -7.23 4.69 -6.92
CA SER A 65 -8.61 5.17 -7.05
C SER A 65 -8.99 5.48 -8.51
N HIS A 66 -8.07 6.02 -9.31
CA HIS A 66 -8.39 6.51 -10.66
C HIS A 66 -7.82 5.67 -11.79
N LYS A 67 -6.75 4.91 -11.54
CA LYS A 67 -6.05 4.14 -12.57
C LYS A 67 -6.16 2.63 -12.39
N TYR A 68 -6.95 2.14 -11.44
CA TYR A 68 -7.03 0.70 -11.15
C TYR A 68 -7.43 -0.14 -12.35
N SER A 69 -8.30 0.37 -13.23
CA SER A 69 -8.69 -0.28 -14.49
C SER A 69 -7.54 -0.42 -15.49
N ALA A 70 -6.47 0.37 -15.34
CA ALA A 70 -5.28 0.34 -16.18
C ALA A 70 -4.09 -0.36 -15.49
N ILE A 71 -4.26 -0.88 -14.28
CA ILE A 71 -3.19 -1.60 -13.57
C ILE A 71 -3.11 -3.01 -14.13
N ASN A 72 -1.98 -3.34 -14.78
CA ASN A 72 -1.69 -4.74 -15.08
C ASN A 72 -1.29 -5.49 -13.79
N HIS A 73 -1.54 -6.80 -13.77
CA HIS A 73 -1.34 -7.62 -12.56
C HIS A 73 0.14 -7.64 -12.14
N GLU A 74 1.06 -7.54 -13.09
CA GLU A 74 2.49 -7.48 -12.84
C GLU A 74 2.90 -6.25 -12.04
N LEU A 75 2.40 -5.06 -12.40
CA LEU A 75 2.69 -3.82 -11.68
C LEU A 75 2.13 -3.90 -10.25
N LEU A 76 0.91 -4.42 -10.09
CA LEU A 76 0.33 -4.61 -8.76
C LEU A 76 1.20 -5.55 -7.91
N TRP A 77 1.66 -6.65 -8.49
CA TRP A 77 2.54 -7.60 -7.83
C TRP A 77 3.87 -6.98 -7.41
N GLN A 78 4.49 -6.19 -8.29
CA GLN A 78 5.73 -5.47 -7.97
C GLN A 78 5.53 -4.47 -6.84
N ILE A 79 4.38 -3.78 -6.78
CA ILE A 79 4.05 -2.88 -5.66
C ILE A 79 3.93 -3.68 -4.35
N VAL A 80 3.20 -4.80 -4.38
CA VAL A 80 3.06 -5.69 -3.22
C VAL A 80 4.44 -6.16 -2.73
N LYS A 81 5.30 -6.66 -3.61
CA LYS A 81 6.58 -7.24 -3.18
C LYS A 81 7.63 -6.22 -2.78
N ASN A 82 7.68 -5.07 -3.45
CA ASN A 82 8.79 -4.12 -3.28
C ASN A 82 8.43 -2.86 -2.50
N ARG A 83 7.15 -2.45 -2.50
CA ARG A 83 6.73 -1.19 -1.86
C ARG A 83 6.04 -1.42 -0.53
N ILE A 84 5.24 -2.47 -0.39
CA ILE A 84 4.52 -2.73 0.86
C ILE A 84 5.43 -2.96 2.07
N PRO A 85 6.55 -3.71 1.97
CA PRO A 85 7.49 -3.82 3.10
C PRO A 85 8.05 -2.48 3.55
N VAL A 86 8.42 -1.62 2.58
CA VAL A 86 8.94 -0.27 2.87
C VAL A 86 7.87 0.59 3.54
N LEU A 87 6.63 0.54 3.04
CA LEU A 87 5.51 1.27 3.62
C LEU A 87 5.21 0.79 5.05
N LYS A 88 5.37 -0.51 5.33
CA LYS A 88 5.23 -1.07 6.67
C LYS A 88 6.21 -0.43 7.64
N GLU A 89 7.49 -0.38 7.27
CA GLU A 89 8.53 0.25 8.09
C GLU A 89 8.26 1.74 8.32
N GLU A 90 7.83 2.47 7.30
CA GLU A 90 7.47 3.90 7.43
C GLU A 90 6.28 4.10 8.39
N ILE A 91 5.25 3.26 8.30
CA ILE A 91 4.08 3.32 9.20
C ILE A 91 4.45 2.95 10.63
N THR A 92 5.25 1.89 10.82
CA THR A 92 5.71 1.48 12.16
C THR A 92 6.49 2.60 12.84
N LYS A 93 7.34 3.34 12.12
CA LYS A 93 8.07 4.50 12.66
C LYS A 93 7.13 5.60 13.15
N ILE A 94 6.04 5.86 12.44
CA ILE A 94 5.01 6.83 12.87
C ILE A 94 4.34 6.33 14.15
N MET A 95 3.90 5.07 14.16
CA MET A 95 3.18 4.48 15.30
C MET A 95 4.02 4.41 16.58
N GLN A 96 5.34 4.31 16.50
CA GLN A 96 6.23 4.34 17.68
C GLN A 96 6.37 5.72 18.32
N THR A 97 5.85 6.76 17.67
CA THR A 97 6.01 8.16 18.09
C THR A 97 4.67 8.81 18.49
N ILE A 98 3.57 8.06 18.37
CA ILE A 98 2.23 8.39 18.85
C ILE A 98 2.02 7.66 20.17
#